data_AF-A0A2E1WC73-F1
#
_entry.id   AF-A0A2E1WC73-F1
#
_cell.length_a   1.000
_cell.length_b   1.000
_cell.length_c   1.000
_cell.angle_alpha   90.00
_cell.angle_beta   90.00
_cell.angle_gamma   90.00
#
_symmetry.space_group_name_H-M   'P 1'
#
loop_
_entity.id
_entity.type
_entity.pdbx_description
1 polymer ?
#
loop_
_entity_poly.entity_id
_entity_poly.type
_entity_poly.pdbx_seq_one_letter_code
_entity_poly.pdbx_strand_id
1 'polypeptide(L)'
;MKIKHLALILSIFFTCSNFSQVDTEEIILNEHNFHSDTIKNRLEILDSKTPLELFFTPEVEATIKKYLKTRVGFYKKNIDKINYYLPLFEEHLQNKNIPLEIKYLPLIESRLDPAAVSKVG
;
A
#
# COMPACT_ATOMS: atom_id res chain seq x y z
N MET A 1 -13.77 -21.06 -38.31
CA MET A 1 -13.83 -19.99 -37.28
C MET A 1 -13.85 -20.48 -35.83
N LYS A 2 -14.21 -21.74 -35.52
CA LYS A 2 -14.37 -22.25 -34.13
C LYS A 2 -13.05 -22.49 -33.37
N ILE A 3 -11.96 -22.84 -34.07
CA ILE A 3 -10.66 -23.20 -33.46
C ILE A 3 -9.94 -21.99 -32.87
N LYS A 4 -10.06 -20.80 -33.51
CA LYS A 4 -9.42 -19.56 -33.02
C LYS A 4 -10.06 -19.06 -31.71
N HIS A 5 -11.37 -19.26 -31.55
CA HIS A 5 -12.09 -18.86 -30.33
C HIS A 5 -11.74 -19.76 -29.14
N LEU A 6 -11.52 -21.06 -29.38
CA LEU A 6 -11.10 -22.01 -28.35
C LEU A 6 -9.68 -21.71 -27.84
N ALA A 7 -8.77 -21.30 -28.73
CA ALA A 7 -7.41 -20.89 -28.37
C ALA A 7 -7.39 -19.63 -27.47
N LEU A 8 -8.29 -18.68 -27.72
CA LEU A 8 -8.42 -17.46 -26.92
C LEU A 8 -9.01 -17.74 -25.53
N ILE A 9 -9.95 -18.67 -25.43
CA ILE A 9 -10.48 -19.14 -24.14
C ILE A 9 -9.38 -19.87 -23.36
N LEU A 10 -8.59 -20.72 -24.01
CA LEU A 10 -7.49 -21.43 -23.36
C LEU A 10 -6.38 -20.49 -22.89
N SER A 11 -6.08 -19.41 -23.64
CA SER A 11 -5.10 -18.40 -23.22
C SER A 11 -5.60 -17.57 -22.04
N ILE A 12 -6.90 -17.26 -21.98
CA ILE A 12 -7.52 -16.57 -20.83
C ILE A 12 -7.53 -17.46 -19.59
N PHE A 13 -7.79 -18.77 -19.74
CA PHE A 13 -7.67 -19.72 -18.64
C PHE A 13 -6.23 -19.83 -18.14
N PHE A 14 -5.24 -19.83 -19.04
CA PHE A 14 -3.83 -19.91 -18.69
C PHE A 14 -3.28 -18.62 -18.03
N THR A 15 -3.80 -17.45 -18.40
CA THR A 15 -3.45 -16.19 -17.70
C THR A 15 -4.13 -16.08 -16.34
N CYS A 16 -5.36 -16.59 -16.21
CA CYS A 16 -6.09 -16.57 -14.94
C CYS A 16 -5.45 -17.46 -13.86
N SER A 17 -4.89 -18.62 -14.25
CA SER A 17 -4.15 -19.48 -13.31
C SER A 17 -2.85 -18.84 -12.78
N ASN A 18 -2.23 -17.94 -13.56
CA ASN A 18 -1.04 -17.18 -13.12
C ASN A 18 -1.39 -15.98 -12.22
N PHE A 19 -2.65 -15.56 -12.14
CA PHE A 19 -3.07 -14.44 -11.28
C PHE A 19 -3.38 -14.90 -9.84
N SER A 20 -3.65 -16.19 -9.62
CA SER A 20 -3.97 -16.74 -8.30
C SER A 20 -2.74 -17.11 -7.45
N GLN A 21 -1.53 -16.99 -7.99
CA GLN A 21 -0.29 -17.01 -7.21
C GLN A 21 0.18 -15.58 -6.96
N VAL A 22 -0.60 -14.80 -6.20
CA VAL A 22 0.02 -13.79 -5.35
C VAL A 22 0.43 -14.54 -4.11
N ASP A 23 1.68 -15.00 -4.16
CA ASP A 23 2.25 -15.96 -3.26
C ASP A 23 1.96 -15.59 -1.82
N THR A 24 1.29 -16.52 -1.15
CA THR A 24 1.24 -16.62 0.31
C THR A 24 2.59 -17.15 0.82
N GLU A 25 3.69 -16.79 0.16
CA GLU A 25 5.04 -16.90 0.68
C GLU A 25 5.12 -15.81 1.74
N GLU A 26 5.02 -16.29 2.98
CA GLU A 26 5.61 -15.73 4.16
C GLU A 26 6.39 -14.44 3.85
N ILE A 27 5.81 -13.29 4.21
CA ILE A 27 6.61 -12.11 4.54
C ILE A 27 7.40 -12.53 5.78
N ILE A 28 8.40 -13.39 5.59
CA ILE A 28 9.61 -13.38 6.36
C ILE A 28 9.95 -11.91 6.33
N LEU A 29 9.91 -11.27 7.49
CA LEU A 29 10.48 -9.94 7.67
C LEU A 29 11.92 -10.05 7.17
N ASN A 30 12.17 -9.81 5.89
CA ASN A 30 13.51 -9.83 5.33
C ASN A 30 14.26 -8.79 6.16
N GLU A 31 15.18 -9.22 7.03
CA GLU A 31 15.90 -8.34 7.94
C GLU A 31 16.57 -7.19 7.17
N HIS A 32 16.91 -7.44 5.91
CA HIS A 32 17.36 -6.47 4.93
C HIS A 32 16.46 -5.23 4.79
N ASN A 33 15.13 -5.37 4.91
CA ASN A 33 14.18 -4.25 4.87
C ASN A 33 14.31 -3.30 6.08
N PHE A 34 14.98 -3.72 7.14
CA PHE A 34 15.24 -2.93 8.35
C PHE A 34 16.63 -2.28 8.35
N HIS A 35 17.44 -2.50 7.31
CA HIS A 35 18.75 -1.86 7.20
C HIS A 35 18.59 -0.37 6.88
N SER A 36 19.36 0.49 7.57
CA SER A 36 19.26 1.95 7.44
C SER A 36 19.46 2.41 6.00
N ASP A 37 20.47 1.87 5.31
CA ASP A 37 20.78 2.28 3.93
C ASP A 37 19.64 1.92 2.97
N THR A 38 18.95 0.80 3.21
CA THR A 38 17.79 0.40 2.42
C THR A 38 16.61 1.35 2.63
N ILE A 39 16.34 1.74 3.89
CA ILE A 39 15.26 2.68 4.22
C ILE A 39 15.56 4.04 3.60
N LYS A 40 16.79 4.53 3.75
CA LYS A 40 17.23 5.81 3.21
C LYS A 40 17.09 5.87 1.69
N ASN A 41 17.64 4.88 0.97
CA ASN A 41 17.55 4.81 -0.49
C ASN A 41 16.09 4.76 -0.98
N ARG A 42 15.23 3.98 -0.31
CA ARG A 42 13.80 3.92 -0.66
C ARG A 42 13.09 5.24 -0.41
N LEU A 43 13.43 5.94 0.68
CA LEU A 43 12.86 7.25 0.99
C LEU A 43 13.26 8.30 -0.05
N GLU A 44 14.53 8.33 -0.46
CA GLU A 44 15.03 9.23 -1.53
C GLU A 44 14.31 8.97 -2.87
N ILE A 45 14.11 7.70 -3.23
CA ILE A 45 13.34 7.34 -4.42
C ILE A 45 11.88 7.81 -4.31
N LEU A 46 11.26 7.68 -3.14
CA LEU A 46 9.89 8.12 -2.92
C LEU A 46 9.76 9.64 -3.00
N ASP A 47 10.67 10.36 -2.34
CA ASP A 47 10.73 11.83 -2.34
C ASP A 47 10.81 12.37 -3.79
N SER A 48 11.69 11.78 -4.61
CA SER A 48 11.83 12.16 -6.04
C SER A 48 10.57 11.95 -6.89
N LYS A 49 9.63 11.12 -6.43
CA LYS A 49 8.40 10.74 -7.15
C LYS A 49 7.17 11.46 -6.64
N THR A 50 7.25 12.15 -5.50
CA THR A 50 6.11 12.77 -4.85
C THR A 50 6.27 14.29 -4.78
N PRO A 51 5.17 15.06 -4.79
CA PRO A 51 5.21 16.50 -4.55
C PRO A 51 5.42 16.86 -3.07
N LEU A 52 5.48 15.86 -2.17
CA LEU A 52 5.75 16.04 -0.74
C LEU A 52 7.25 15.99 -0.49
N GLU A 53 7.74 16.89 0.36
CA GLU A 53 9.12 16.89 0.82
C GLU A 53 9.28 15.88 1.98
N LEU A 54 10.10 14.85 1.76
CA LEU A 54 10.35 13.77 2.70
C LEU A 54 11.77 13.84 3.24
N PHE A 55 11.90 13.93 4.56
CA PHE A 55 13.19 14.01 5.23
C PHE A 55 13.55 12.70 5.92
N PHE A 56 14.80 12.26 5.75
CA PHE A 56 15.35 11.17 6.55
C PHE A 56 15.84 11.70 7.90
N THR A 57 15.15 11.34 8.98
CA THR A 57 15.61 11.56 10.36
C THR A 57 15.62 10.26 11.15
N PRO A 58 16.38 10.18 12.26
CA PRO A 58 16.38 9.00 13.13
C PRO A 58 14.97 8.63 13.66
N GLU A 59 14.11 9.61 13.92
CA GLU A 59 12.73 9.41 14.37
C GLU A 59 11.87 8.79 13.26
N VAL A 60 12.05 9.26 12.02
CA VAL A 60 11.38 8.71 10.84
C VAL A 60 11.82 7.26 10.62
N GLU A 61 13.11 6.98 10.68
CA GLU A 61 13.65 5.63 10.53
C GLU A 61 13.08 4.68 11.59
N ALA A 62 13.11 5.08 12.86
CA ALA A 62 12.55 4.29 13.96
C ALA A 62 11.05 4.01 13.77
N THR A 63 10.31 5.01 13.29
CA THR A 63 8.88 4.88 12.99
C THR A 63 8.63 3.91 11.84
N ILE A 64 9.39 4.01 10.74
CA ILE A 64 9.32 3.09 9.60
C ILE A 64 9.57 1.66 10.07
N LYS A 65 10.66 1.41 10.81
CA LYS A 65 10.98 0.08 11.35
C LYS A 65 9.85 -0.46 12.24
N LYS A 66 9.29 0.38 13.11
CA LYS A 66 8.15 0.01 13.96
C LYS A 66 6.94 -0.38 13.14
N TYR A 67 6.61 0.35 12.08
CA TYR A 67 5.45 0.06 11.22
C TYR A 67 5.67 -1.23 10.42
N LEU A 68 6.86 -1.42 9.83
CA LEU A 68 7.24 -2.64 9.13
C LEU A 68 7.19 -3.88 10.03
N LYS A 69 7.41 -3.73 11.34
CA LYS A 69 7.29 -4.85 12.29
C LYS A 69 5.87 -5.09 12.79
N THR A 70 5.12 -4.02 13.09
CA THR A 70 3.87 -4.13 13.87
C THR A 70 2.60 -4.02 13.04
N ARG A 71 2.66 -3.50 11.81
CA ARG A 71 1.45 -3.20 11.01
C ARG A 71 1.19 -4.16 9.86
N VAL A 72 2.11 -5.08 9.57
CA VAL A 72 1.95 -6.07 8.47
C VAL A 72 0.66 -6.89 8.62
N GLY A 73 0.38 -7.41 9.81
CA GLY A 73 -0.85 -8.17 10.06
C GLY A 73 -2.12 -7.31 9.93
N PHE A 74 -2.05 -6.03 10.30
CA PHE A 74 -3.16 -5.10 10.12
C PHE A 74 -3.46 -4.87 8.63
N TYR A 75 -2.43 -4.62 7.81
CA TYR A 75 -2.62 -4.43 6.38
C TYR A 75 -3.15 -5.68 5.69
N LYS A 76 -2.62 -6.87 6.02
CA LYS A 76 -3.14 -8.15 5.50
C LYS A 76 -4.62 -8.34 5.82
N LYS A 77 -5.03 -8.06 7.06
CA LYS A 77 -6.43 -8.22 7.49
C LYS A 77 -7.38 -7.18 6.86
N ASN A 78 -6.88 -6.00 6.51
CA ASN A 78 -7.71 -4.88 6.06
C ASN A 78 -7.47 -4.51 4.59
N ILE A 79 -6.80 -5.37 3.81
CA ILE A 79 -6.44 -5.07 2.42
C ILE A 79 -7.68 -4.77 1.56
N ASP A 80 -8.76 -5.53 1.74
CA ASP A 80 -10.02 -5.32 1.02
C ASP A 80 -10.63 -3.95 1.35
N LYS A 81 -10.60 -3.57 2.63
CA LYS A 81 -11.08 -2.28 3.10
C LYS A 81 -10.24 -1.14 2.53
N ILE A 82 -8.91 -1.29 2.52
CA ILE A 82 -7.98 -0.32 1.93
C ILE A 82 -8.28 -0.13 0.44
N ASN A 83 -8.40 -1.23 -0.31
CA ASN A 83 -8.69 -1.20 -1.74
C ASN A 83 -10.05 -0.55 -2.05
N TYR A 84 -11.02 -0.67 -1.14
CA TYR A 84 -12.32 -0.01 -1.27
C TYR A 84 -12.27 1.51 -1.02
N TYR A 85 -11.59 1.95 0.04
CA TYR A 85 -11.60 3.37 0.44
C TYR A 85 -10.59 4.24 -0.32
N LEU A 86 -9.47 3.69 -0.79
CA LEU A 86 -8.44 4.48 -1.48
C LEU A 86 -8.99 5.23 -2.72
N PRO A 87 -9.74 4.59 -3.65
CA PRO A 87 -10.31 5.30 -4.80
C PRO A 87 -11.25 6.45 -4.41
N LEU A 88 -12.04 6.26 -3.35
CA LEU A 88 -12.94 7.30 -2.83
C LEU A 88 -12.14 8.51 -2.31
N PHE A 89 -11.04 8.26 -1.60
CA PHE A 89 -10.17 9.34 -1.14
C PHE A 89 -9.50 10.06 -2.31
N GLU A 90 -8.99 9.32 -3.30
CA GLU A 90 -8.36 9.90 -4.47
C GLU A 90 -9.30 10.82 -5.23
N GLU A 91 -10.55 10.39 -5.48
CA GLU A 91 -11.56 11.20 -6.13
C GLU A 91 -11.82 12.50 -5.36
N HIS A 92 -12.02 12.42 -4.04
CA HIS A 92 -12.27 13.60 -3.21
C HIS A 92 -11.06 14.53 -3.10
N LEU A 93 -9.84 14.00 -3.07
CA LEU A 93 -8.60 14.79 -3.04
C LEU A 93 -8.39 15.51 -4.38
N GLN A 94 -8.62 14.82 -5.50
CA GLN A 94 -8.55 15.40 -6.84
C GLN A 94 -9.56 16.55 -7.01
N ASN A 95 -10.81 16.33 -6.61
CA ASN A 95 -11.85 17.36 -6.68
C ASN A 95 -11.52 18.62 -5.87
N LYS A 96 -10.66 18.49 -4.85
CA LYS A 96 -10.20 19.60 -3.99
C LYS A 96 -8.80 20.09 -4.32
N ASN A 97 -8.15 19.58 -5.38
CA ASN A 97 -6.76 19.88 -5.73
C ASN A 97 -5.77 19.64 -4.57
N ILE A 98 -5.99 18.58 -3.78
CA ILE A 98 -5.10 18.17 -2.69
C ILE A 98 -4.16 17.05 -3.19
N PRO A 99 -2.88 17.01 -2.77
CA PRO A 99 -1.96 15.94 -3.12
C PRO A 99 -2.52 14.54 -2.79
N LEU A 100 -2.37 13.61 -3.73
CA LEU A 100 -2.92 12.26 -3.63
C LEU A 100 -2.24 11.42 -2.55
N GLU A 101 -1.01 11.75 -2.19
CA GLU A 101 -0.20 11.07 -1.19
C GLU A 101 -0.85 11.09 0.21
N ILE A 102 -1.69 12.10 0.48
CA ILE A 102 -2.41 12.24 1.74
C ILE A 102 -3.51 11.19 1.92
N LYS A 103 -3.88 10.46 0.86
CA LYS A 103 -4.90 9.38 0.92
C LYS A 103 -4.59 8.28 1.95
N TYR A 104 -3.34 8.14 2.38
CA TYR A 104 -2.93 7.18 3.41
C TYR A 104 -3.12 7.68 4.85
N LEU A 105 -3.39 8.97 5.05
CA LEU A 105 -3.57 9.56 6.39
C LEU A 105 -4.72 8.89 7.19
N PRO A 106 -5.91 8.62 6.61
CA PRO A 106 -6.98 7.91 7.32
C PRO A 106 -6.60 6.48 7.74
N LEU A 107 -5.63 5.85 7.06
CA LEU A 107 -5.15 4.52 7.42
C LEU A 107 -4.34 4.55 8.72
N ILE A 108 -3.56 5.62 8.94
CA ILE A 108 -2.72 5.77 10.13
C ILE A 108 -3.51 6.33 11.33
N GLU A 109 -4.43 7.27 11.08
CA GLU A 109 -5.18 7.98 12.14
C GLU A 109 -6.37 7.15 12.65
N SER A 110 -7.31 6.83 11.75
CA SER A 110 -8.57 6.19 12.13
C SER A 110 -8.64 4.70 11.78
N ARG A 111 -7.61 4.14 11.14
CA ARG A 111 -7.64 2.76 10.61
C ARG A 111 -8.84 2.54 9.68
N LEU A 112 -9.19 3.57 8.89
CA LEU A 112 -10.36 3.59 8.02
C LEU A 112 -11.69 3.41 8.76
N ASP A 113 -11.76 3.73 10.06
CA ASP A 113 -13.00 3.71 10.83
C ASP A 113 -13.68 5.08 10.74
N PRO A 114 -14.83 5.20 10.04
CA PRO A 114 -15.55 6.47 9.93
C PRO A 114 -16.22 6.89 11.25
N ALA A 115 -16.37 5.96 12.20
CA ALA A 115 -16.91 6.24 13.53
C ALA A 115 -15.81 6.54 14.56
N ALA A 116 -14.53 6.59 14.14
CA ALA A 116 -13.44 6.94 15.05
C ALA A 116 -13.59 8.38 15.53
N VAL A 117 -13.76 8.54 16.84
CA VAL A 117 -13.81 9.85 17.50
C VAL A 117 -12.49 10.07 18.24
N SER A 118 -11.98 11.30 18.18
CA SER A 118 -10.82 11.71 18.96
C SER A 118 -11.10 11.58 20.46
N LYS A 119 -10.10 11.15 21.23
CA LYS A 119 -10.22 11.10 22.69
C LYS A 119 -10.43 12.47 23.34
N VAL A 120 -10.05 13.55 22.65
CA VAL A 120 -10.12 14.92 23.19
C VAL A 120 -11.39 15.68 22.82
N GLY A 121 -12.30 15.07 22.05
CA GLY A 121 -13.53 15.73 21.57
C GLY A 121 -13.28 16.56 20.33
#